data_AF-A0A660V9J1-F1
#
_entry.id   AF-A0A660V9J1-F1
#
_cell.length_a   1.000
_cell.length_b   1.000
_cell.length_c   1.000
_cell.angle_alpha   90.00
_cell.angle_beta   90.00
_cell.angle_gamma   90.00
#
_symmetry.space_group_name_H-M   'P 1'
#
loop_
_entity.id
_entity.type
_entity.pdbx_description
1 polymer ?
#
loop_
_entity_poly.entity_id
_entity_poly.type
_entity_poly.pdbx_seq_one_letter_code
_entity_poly.pdbx_strand_id
1 'polypeptide(L)' 'MSKSKRRLGEILYKKGYVGKEKLIAAIKKGKKVKKRLGEVLIADGLATEDQVFEALAKQFGFEFIDLDKVDISAEAAK' A
#
# COMPACT_ATOMS: atom_id res chain seq x y z
N MET A 1 7.99 8.76 -19.02
CA MET A 1 8.58 7.78 -18.07
C MET A 1 9.00 8.56 -16.82
N SER A 2 8.14 8.71 -15.80
CA SER A 2 8.44 9.63 -14.68
C SER A 2 9.21 8.95 -13.56
N LYS A 3 10.35 9.56 -13.19
CA LYS A 3 11.34 9.16 -12.19
C LYS A 3 10.74 9.00 -10.79
N SER A 4 11.15 7.91 -10.13
CA SER A 4 11.53 7.86 -8.70
C SER A 4 10.52 8.29 -7.64
N LYS A 5 9.30 7.78 -7.68
CA LYS A 5 8.55 7.44 -6.45
C LYS A 5 8.60 5.92 -6.34
N ARG A 6 9.13 5.37 -5.24
CA ARG A 6 9.14 3.90 -5.01
C ARG A 6 7.72 3.39 -5.32
N ARG A 7 7.55 2.51 -6.30
CA ARG A 7 6.21 2.12 -6.72
C ARG A 7 5.62 1.24 -5.62
N LEU A 8 4.37 1.48 -5.22
CA LEU A 8 3.64 0.66 -4.24
C LEU A 8 3.86 -0.85 -4.44
N GLY A 9 3.79 -1.30 -5.69
CA GLY A 9 4.02 -2.71 -6.03
C GLY A 9 5.43 -3.22 -5.74
N GLU A 10 6.47 -2.40 -5.89
CA GLU A 10 7.83 -2.80 -5.52
C GLU A 10 8.00 -2.91 -4.00
N ILE A 11 7.32 -2.06 -3.23
CA ILE A 11 7.35 -2.10 -1.77
C ILE A 11 6.64 -3.37 -1.28
N LEU A 12 5.46 -3.67 -1.82
CA LEU A 12 4.69 -4.88 -1.53
C LEU A 12 5.46 -6.14 -1.91
N TYR A 13 6.15 -6.13 -3.05
CA TYR A 13 7.00 -7.24 -3.48
C TYR A 13 8.22 -7.42 -2.56
N LYS A 14 8.92 -6.33 -2.22
CA LYS A 14 10.09 -6.38 -1.32
C LYS A 14 9.75 -6.83 0.10
N LYS A 15 8.54 -6.54 0.57
CA LYS A 15 8.03 -7.03 1.87
C LYS A 15 7.54 -8.48 1.82
N GLY A 16 7.45 -9.09 0.63
CA GLY A 16 6.96 -10.46 0.46
C GLY A 16 5.44 -10.59 0.55
N TYR A 17 4.68 -9.49 0.61
CA TYR A 17 3.22 -9.53 0.70
C TYR A 17 2.57 -10.02 -0.59
N VAL A 18 3.13 -9.64 -1.74
CA VAL A 18 2.59 -10.00 -3.06
C VAL A 18 3.71 -10.48 -3.97
N GLY A 19 3.55 -11.66 -4.56
CA GLY A 19 4.46 -12.18 -5.57
C GLY A 19 4.44 -11.38 -6.87
N LYS A 20 5.54 -11.45 -7.63
CA LYS A 20 5.72 -10.68 -8.88
C LYS A 20 4.62 -10.95 -9.91
N GLU A 21 4.22 -12.21 -10.09
CA GLU A 21 3.20 -12.60 -11.07
C GLU A 21 1.82 -12.05 -10.71
N LYS A 22 1.42 -12.22 -9.44
CA LYS A 22 0.17 -11.68 -8.87
C LYS A 22 0.12 -10.16 -8.97
N LEU A 23 1.24 -9.48 -8.70
CA LEU A 23 1.36 -8.04 -8.83
C LEU A 23 1.15 -7.56 -10.28
N ILE A 24 1.75 -8.25 -11.25
CA ILE A 24 1.58 -7.93 -12.68
C ILE A 24 0.11 -8.12 -13.10
N ALA A 25 -0.52 -9.21 -12.65
CA ALA A 25 -1.94 -9.46 -12.91
C ALA A 25 -2.82 -8.35 -12.33
N ALA A 26 -2.59 -7.95 -11.07
CA ALA A 26 -3.32 -6.86 -10.42
C ALA A 26 -3.13 -5.51 -11.12
N ILE A 27 -1.91 -5.19 -11.59
CA ILE A 27 -1.65 -3.97 -12.37
C ILE A 27 -2.43 -3.99 -13.69
N LYS A 28 -2.42 -5.11 -14.42
CA LYS A 28 -3.18 -5.26 -15.68
C LYS A 28 -4.69 -5.12 -15.43
N LYS A 29 -5.20 -5.74 -14.36
CA LYS A 29 -6.60 -5.67 -13.97
C LYS A 29 -6.99 -4.24 -13.60
N GLY A 30 -6.22 -3.57 -12.75
CA GLY A 30 -6.46 -2.18 -12.34
C GLY A 30 -6.51 -1.20 -13.51
N LYS A 31 -5.66 -1.40 -14.54
CA LYS A 31 -5.75 -0.62 -15.78
C LYS A 31 -7.06 -0.84 -16.54
N LYS A 32 -7.56 -2.08 -16.61
CA LYS A 32 -8.83 -2.40 -17.27
C LYS A 32 -10.03 -1.81 -16.52
N VAL A 33 -10.02 -1.90 -15.18
CA VAL A 33 -11.15 -1.45 -14.34
C VAL A 33 -11.01 0.00 -13.85
N LYS A 34 -9.96 0.73 -14.27
CA LYS A 34 -9.60 2.08 -13.80
C LYS A 34 -9.54 2.23 -12.27
N LYS A 35 -9.16 1.17 -11.54
CA LYS A 35 -8.95 1.19 -10.08
C LYS A 35 -7.47 1.30 -9.72
N ARG A 36 -7.18 1.80 -8.51
CA ARG A 36 -5.80 1.85 -8.01
C ARG A 36 -5.29 0.45 -7.69
N LEU A 37 -3.97 0.27 -7.78
CA LEU A 37 -3.32 -1.02 -7.53
C LEU A 37 -3.65 -1.58 -6.13
N GLY A 38 -3.62 -0.75 -5.09
CA GLY A 38 -3.96 -1.17 -3.73
C GLY A 38 -5.38 -1.72 -3.61
N GLU A 39 -6.36 -1.01 -4.17
CA GLU A 39 -7.77 -1.46 -4.17
C GLU A 39 -7.95 -2.80 -4.88
N VAL A 40 -7.24 -3.01 -6.00
CA VAL A 40 -7.31 -4.29 -6.73
C VAL A 40 -6.67 -5.42 -5.92
N LEU A 41 -5.55 -5.15 -5.26
CA LEU A 41 -4.88 -6.15 -4.42
C LEU A 41 -5.73 -6.55 -3.22
N ILE A 42 -6.43 -5.60 -2.60
CA ILE A 42 -7.37 -5.86 -1.51
C ILE A 42 -8.58 -6.65 -2.02
N ALA A 43 -9.19 -6.19 -3.13
CA ALA A 43 -10.35 -6.85 -3.72
C ALA A 43 -10.07 -8.29 -4.19
N ASP A 44 -8.84 -8.58 -4.63
CA ASP A 44 -8.42 -9.92 -5.05
C ASP A 44 -7.88 -10.78 -3.89
N GLY A 45 -7.91 -10.29 -2.64
CA GLY A 45 -7.37 -10.98 -1.47
C GLY A 45 -5.86 -11.22 -1.55
N LEU A 46 -5.15 -10.41 -2.36
CA LEU A 46 -3.71 -10.52 -2.58
C LEU A 46 -2.90 -9.76 -1.53
N ALA A 47 -3.48 -8.71 -0.94
CA ALA A 47 -2.89 -7.96 0.16
C ALA A 47 -4.01 -7.46 1.09
N THR A 48 -3.71 -7.26 2.37
CA THR A 48 -4.64 -6.64 3.31
C THR A 48 -4.58 -5.12 3.25
N GLU A 49 -5.58 -4.45 3.82
CA GLU A 49 -5.61 -2.99 3.95
C GLU A 49 -4.37 -2.47 4.69
N ASP A 50 -4.02 -3.05 5.85
CA ASP A 50 -2.81 -2.74 6.60
C ASP A 50 -1.54 -2.85 5.75
N GLN A 51 -1.38 -3.94 5.00
CA GLN A 51 -0.21 -4.14 4.15
C GLN A 51 -0.10 -3.08 3.06
N VAL A 52 -1.24 -2.67 2.49
CA VAL A 52 -1.30 -1.62 1.48
C VAL A 52 -1.01 -0.26 2.10
N PHE A 53 -1.59 0.06 3.26
CA PHE A 53 -1.35 1.33 3.95
C PHE A 53 0.08 1.46 4.44
N GLU A 54 0.65 0.40 5.00
CA GLU A 54 2.04 0.36 5.44
C GLU A 54 3.01 0.53 4.26
N ALA A 55 2.69 -0.06 3.11
CA ALA A 55 3.47 0.13 1.89
C ALA A 55 3.30 1.54 1.31
N LEU A 56 2.12 2.15 1.43
CA LEU A 56 1.87 3.55 1.08
C LEU A 56 2.65 4.50 1.99
N ALA A 57 2.58 4.33 3.31
CA ALA A 57 3.34 5.14 4.26
C ALA A 57 4.84 5.13 3.90
N LYS A 58 5.41 3.93 3.66
CA LYS A 58 6.79 3.75 3.20
C LYS A 58 7.08 4.35 1.83
N GLN A 59 6.10 4.43 0.93
CA GLN A 59 6.24 5.10 -0.37
C GLN A 59 6.41 6.61 -0.21
N PHE A 60 5.71 7.21 0.76
CA PHE A 60 5.73 8.65 1.01
C PHE A 60 6.74 9.06 2.09
N GLY A 61 7.37 8.09 2.75
CA GLY A 61 8.33 8.34 3.84
C GLY A 61 7.66 8.65 5.18
N PHE A 62 6.40 8.28 5.34
CA PHE A 62 5.66 8.39 6.60
C PHE A 62 5.79 7.10 7.42
N GLU A 63 5.67 7.26 8.73
CA GLU A 63 5.43 6.13 9.63
C GLU A 63 3.96 5.70 9.53
N PHE A 64 3.74 4.38 9.52
CA PHE A 64 2.40 3.82 9.61
C PHE A 64 2.10 3.58 11.10
N ILE A 65 1.10 4.29 11.62
CA ILE A 65 0.71 4.24 13.03
C ILE A 65 -0.72 3.71 13.09
N ASP A 66 -0.89 2.65 13.88
CA ASP A 66 -2.19 2.05 14.17
C ASP A 66 -2.85 2.85 15.30
N LEU A 67 -3.85 3.67 14.95
CA LEU A 67 -4.45 4.64 15.88
C LEU A 67 -5.13 3.97 17.08
N ASP A 68 -5.64 2.74 16.92
CA ASP A 68 -6.24 1.97 18.01
C ASP A 68 -5.21 1.51 19.07
N LYS A 69 -3.91 1.50 18.74
CA LYS A 69 -2.84 1.07 19.65
C LYS A 69 -1.99 2.23 20.18
N VAL A 70 -2.28 3.46 19.78
CA VAL A 70 -1.51 4.63 20.23
C VAL A 70 -2.30 5.41 21.27
N ASP A 71 -1.67 5.56 22.43
CA ASP A 71 -2.11 6.50 23.46
C ASP A 71 -1.77 7.92 22.96
N ILE A 72 -2.73 8.57 22.31
CA ILE A 72 -2.55 9.94 21.82
C ILE A 72 -2.61 10.86 23.03
N SER A 73 -1.45 11.29 23.52
CA SER A 73 -1.39 12.32 24.55
C SER A 73 -2.11 13.58 24.06
N ALA A 74 -3.04 14.09 24.87
CA ALA A 74 -4.02 15.12 24.54
C ALA A 74 -3.46 16.50 24.16
N GLU A 75 -2.13 16.65 24.06
CA GLU A 75 -1.45 17.92 23.81
C GLU A 75 -1.48 18.38 22.34
N ALA A 76 -1.85 17.50 21.41
CA ALA A 76 -1.95 17.83 19.97
C ALA A 76 -3.31 18.43 19.55
N ALA A 77 -4.27 18.55 20.47
CA ALA A 77 -5.64 19.00 20.17
C ALA A 77 -5.85 20.53 20.32
N LYS A 78 -4.79 21.34 20.23
CA LYS A 78 -4.86 22.80 20.45
C LYS A 78 -4.76 23.60 19.15
#